data_AF-A0A7J0FD71-F1
#
_entry.id   AF-A0A7J0FD71-F1
#
_cell.length_a   1.000
_cell.length_b   1.000
_cell.length_c   1.000
_cell.angle_alpha   90.00
_cell.angle_beta   90.00
_cell.angle_gamma   90.00
#
_symmetry.space_group_name_H-M   'P 1'
#
loop_
_entity.id
_entity.type
_entity.pdbx_description
1 polymer ?
#
loop_
_entity_poly.entity_id
_entity_poly.type
_entity_poly.pdbx_seq_one_letter_code
_entity_poly.pdbx_strand_id
1 'polypeptide(L)'
;MDGGRDAQVNAGDGGDSGVQIHHARRLPDFLQSVNLKYASQMNPNDIRLLWLHLKYNLVSIVILSAVLVFGSTVYLTTRPRSVYLVDYCCYRAPDKLKASFHQFMEHSRLSGVFDESSLEFQRKILERSGLGEETYAPEAMFFIPPRPSMAAARDEAEQVMFGALDNLFANTSVKPKDIGILVVNCSLFNPTPSLSAMIVNKYKLRGNIRSFNLGGMGCSAGVIAVDLAKDLLQIHRNTCAVIVSTENMTQNWYYGNKKSMLIPNCLFRVGGAAVLLSNKSVDRRRAKYKLVHVVRTHKGADDKAFRCIYQEQDNTGTAGVSLSKDLMAIAGGALKTNITTLGPLVLPISEQLLFFATLLVL
;
A
#
# COMPACT_ATOMS: atom_id res chain seq x y z
N MET A 1 32.12 -1.53 82.41
CA MET A 1 32.38 -1.21 80.99
C MET A 1 31.15 -0.44 80.50
N ASP A 2 30.89 0.74 81.06
CA ASP A 2 31.68 2.00 80.98
C ASP A 2 31.57 2.60 79.57
N GLY A 3 31.31 3.89 79.35
CA GLY A 3 30.90 5.02 80.20
C GLY A 3 30.17 6.01 79.27
N GLY A 4 29.32 6.96 79.72
CA GLY A 4 29.74 8.15 80.44
C GLY A 4 30.08 9.32 79.48
N ARG A 5 29.18 10.32 79.38
CA ARG A 5 29.46 11.79 79.31
C ARG A 5 30.21 12.34 78.07
N ASP A 6 30.19 13.62 77.65
CA ASP A 6 29.39 14.86 77.85
C ASP A 6 29.92 15.89 76.79
N ALA A 7 29.31 17.01 76.37
CA ALA A 7 27.93 17.53 76.34
C ALA A 7 27.90 18.89 75.54
N GLN A 8 26.71 19.45 75.22
CA GLN A 8 26.46 20.88 74.81
C GLN A 8 26.99 21.37 73.42
N VAL A 9 26.41 22.37 72.70
CA VAL A 9 25.23 23.26 72.84
C VAL A 9 24.83 23.89 71.46
N ASN A 10 23.56 24.33 71.31
CA ASN A 10 22.92 25.31 70.37
C ASN A 10 23.70 25.94 69.18
N ALA A 11 23.08 26.36 68.06
CA ALA A 11 21.67 26.48 67.64
C ALA A 11 21.58 26.54 66.08
N GLY A 12 20.38 26.43 65.49
CA GLY A 12 20.18 26.91 64.11
C GLY A 12 19.05 26.30 63.27
N ASP A 13 17.81 26.74 63.55
CA ASP A 13 16.74 27.01 62.57
C ASP A 13 16.07 25.87 61.75
N GLY A 14 14.83 26.13 61.30
CA GLY A 14 14.26 25.51 60.10
C GLY A 14 13.15 24.45 60.26
N GLY A 15 11.89 24.90 60.33
CA GLY A 15 10.89 24.34 59.41
C GLY A 15 9.84 23.32 59.91
N ASP A 16 8.83 23.85 60.61
CA ASP A 16 7.39 23.60 60.38
C ASP A 16 6.74 22.23 60.72
N SER A 17 5.64 22.32 61.48
CA SER A 17 4.74 21.21 61.81
C SER A 17 3.28 21.66 61.62
N GLY A 18 2.63 21.19 60.54
CA GLY A 18 1.36 21.73 60.03
C GLY A 18 0.19 20.75 59.99
N VAL A 19 -0.68 20.83 61.00
CA VAL A 19 -1.99 20.15 61.15
C VAL A 19 -2.89 20.29 59.91
N GLN A 20 -3.66 19.23 59.58
CA GLN A 20 -4.72 19.28 58.55
C GLN A 20 -5.87 20.22 58.95
N ILE A 21 -6.23 21.17 58.09
CA ILE A 21 -7.44 21.99 58.22
C ILE A 21 -8.26 21.94 56.92
N HIS A 22 -9.50 21.47 57.01
CA HIS A 22 -10.46 21.46 55.90
C HIS A 22 -10.98 22.88 55.60
N HIS A 23 -10.54 23.48 54.49
CA HIS A 23 -11.13 24.73 53.99
C HIS A 23 -12.33 24.46 53.07
N ALA A 24 -13.54 24.52 53.63
CA ALA A 24 -14.75 24.65 52.82
C ALA A 24 -14.83 26.07 52.24
N ARG A 25 -14.56 26.23 50.94
CA ARG A 25 -14.80 27.50 50.23
C ARG A 25 -16.30 27.73 50.08
N ARG A 26 -16.90 28.55 50.96
CA ARG A 26 -18.19 29.19 50.65
C ARG A 26 -18.00 30.08 49.41
N LEU A 27 -18.93 29.99 48.47
CA LEU A 27 -19.10 30.99 47.41
C LEU A 27 -19.42 32.35 48.04
N PRO A 28 -18.97 33.48 47.46
CA PRO A 28 -19.30 34.81 47.99
C PRO A 28 -20.81 35.10 47.89
N ASP A 29 -21.40 35.61 48.97
CA ASP A 29 -22.83 35.99 49.08
C ASP A 29 -23.25 37.13 48.11
N PHE A 30 -22.29 37.68 47.36
CA PHE A 30 -22.53 38.63 46.27
C PHE A 30 -23.41 38.04 45.15
N LEU A 31 -23.26 36.75 44.82
CA LEU A 31 -24.09 36.11 43.79
C LEU A 31 -25.53 35.83 44.26
N GLN A 32 -25.78 35.69 45.56
CA GLN A 32 -27.15 35.56 46.08
C GLN A 32 -27.86 36.91 46.16
N SER A 33 -27.17 37.94 46.64
CA SER A 33 -27.74 39.29 46.81
C SER A 33 -28.08 39.99 45.49
N VAL A 34 -27.29 39.79 44.43
CA VAL A 34 -27.60 40.33 43.09
C VAL A 34 -28.79 39.61 42.44
N ASN A 35 -28.92 38.29 42.60
CA ASN A 35 -30.06 37.53 42.04
C ASN A 35 -31.38 37.86 42.75
N LEU A 36 -31.40 37.99 44.08
CA LEU A 36 -32.64 38.26 44.82
C LEU A 36 -33.25 39.63 44.47
N LYS A 37 -32.42 40.65 44.25
CA LYS A 37 -32.88 42.02 43.99
C LYS A 37 -33.45 42.21 42.57
N TYR A 38 -32.97 41.42 41.60
CA TYR A 38 -33.58 41.33 40.27
C TYR A 38 -34.88 40.49 40.30
N ALA A 39 -34.93 39.41 41.08
CA ALA A 39 -36.11 38.56 41.18
C ALA A 39 -37.33 39.29 41.78
N SER A 40 -37.14 40.22 42.72
CA SER A 40 -38.24 40.97 43.34
C SER A 40 -38.82 42.12 42.49
N GLN A 41 -38.30 42.33 41.27
CA GLN A 41 -38.78 43.37 40.34
C GLN A 41 -39.26 42.83 38.99
N MET A 42 -39.31 41.50 38.79
CA MET A 42 -39.81 40.93 37.54
C MET A 42 -41.34 41.09 37.42
N ASN A 43 -41.77 41.93 36.48
CA ASN A 43 -43.17 42.08 36.09
C ASN A 43 -43.64 40.77 35.41
N PRO A 44 -44.94 40.38 35.39
CA PRO A 44 -45.38 39.17 34.69
C PRO A 44 -45.03 39.18 33.19
N ASN A 45 -44.90 40.37 32.60
CA ASN A 45 -44.39 40.56 31.25
C ASN A 45 -42.91 40.19 31.12
N ASP A 46 -42.05 40.50 32.11
CA ASP A 46 -40.63 40.12 32.09
C ASP A 46 -40.44 38.61 32.24
N ILE A 47 -41.26 37.95 33.06
CA ILE A 47 -41.28 36.49 33.17
C ILE A 47 -41.70 35.87 31.83
N ARG A 48 -42.70 36.45 31.16
CA ARG A 48 -43.15 36.00 29.84
C ARG A 48 -42.11 36.26 28.75
N LEU A 49 -41.38 37.37 28.82
CA LEU A 49 -40.29 37.73 27.92
C LEU A 49 -39.08 36.80 28.14
N LEU A 50 -38.70 36.54 29.40
CA LEU A 50 -37.66 35.59 29.78
C LEU A 50 -38.02 34.17 29.35
N TRP A 51 -39.28 33.75 29.50
CA TRP A 51 -39.76 32.43 29.04
C TRP A 51 -39.76 32.32 27.51
N LEU A 52 -40.15 33.38 26.79
CA LEU A 52 -39.99 33.45 25.34
C LEU A 52 -38.52 33.39 24.94
N HIS A 53 -37.64 34.14 25.60
CA HIS A 53 -36.20 34.16 25.33
C HIS A 53 -35.53 32.82 25.63
N LEU A 54 -35.91 32.16 26.74
CA LEU A 54 -35.49 30.79 27.06
C LEU A 54 -36.01 29.80 26.03
N LYS A 55 -37.28 29.89 25.61
CA LYS A 55 -37.90 28.93 24.67
C LYS A 55 -37.32 29.09 23.27
N TYR A 56 -37.10 30.31 22.78
CA TYR A 56 -36.41 30.58 21.52
C TYR A 56 -34.92 30.20 21.58
N ASN A 57 -34.21 30.47 22.69
CA ASN A 57 -32.83 30.02 22.85
C ASN A 57 -32.73 28.49 22.97
N LEU A 58 -33.62 27.83 23.72
CA LEU A 58 -33.64 26.38 23.86
C LEU A 58 -33.92 25.71 22.52
N VAL A 59 -34.94 26.17 21.77
CA VAL A 59 -35.22 25.68 20.41
C VAL A 59 -34.04 25.93 19.48
N SER A 60 -33.41 27.11 19.51
CA SER A 60 -32.24 27.42 18.69
C SER A 60 -31.01 26.58 19.07
N ILE A 61 -30.78 26.33 20.36
CA ILE A 61 -29.69 25.47 20.86
C ILE A 61 -29.94 24.01 20.48
N VAL A 62 -31.18 23.52 20.57
CA VAL A 62 -31.56 22.17 20.13
C VAL A 62 -31.40 22.01 18.62
N ILE A 63 -31.83 23.00 17.83
CA ILE A 63 -31.62 23.00 16.37
C ILE A 63 -30.12 23.06 16.03
N LEU A 64 -29.36 23.96 16.64
CA LEU A 64 -27.92 24.13 16.38
C LEU A 64 -27.13 22.88 16.78
N SER A 65 -27.46 22.27 17.93
CA SER A 65 -26.83 21.01 18.38
C SER A 65 -27.25 19.84 17.50
N ALA A 66 -28.50 19.73 17.07
CA ALA A 66 -28.94 18.72 16.12
C ALA A 66 -28.22 18.88 14.76
N VAL A 67 -28.08 20.11 14.24
CA VAL A 67 -27.33 20.41 13.02
C VAL A 67 -25.84 20.10 13.19
N LEU A 68 -25.23 20.43 14.33
CA LEU A 68 -23.83 20.10 14.63
C LEU A 68 -23.60 18.59 14.73
N VAL A 69 -24.47 17.85 15.43
CA VAL A 69 -24.37 16.39 15.58
C VAL A 69 -24.62 15.69 14.24
N PHE A 70 -25.64 16.11 13.48
CA PHE A 70 -25.93 15.58 12.16
C PHE A 70 -24.79 15.89 11.18
N GLY A 71 -24.37 17.15 11.09
CA GLY A 71 -23.26 17.59 10.24
C GLY A 71 -21.93 16.91 10.58
N SER A 72 -21.61 16.75 11.87
CA SER A 72 -20.43 16.01 12.32
C SER A 72 -20.54 14.52 12.00
N THR A 73 -21.73 13.92 12.15
CA THR A 73 -21.95 12.50 11.82
C THR A 73 -21.84 12.26 10.32
N VAL A 74 -22.43 13.12 9.49
CA VAL A 74 -22.27 13.10 8.03
C VAL A 74 -20.79 13.25 7.68
N TYR A 75 -20.11 14.30 8.15
CA TYR A 75 -18.69 14.53 7.88
C TYR A 75 -17.80 13.34 8.30
N LEU A 76 -17.98 12.78 9.49
CA LEU A 76 -17.21 11.63 9.97
C LEU A 76 -17.53 10.33 9.21
N THR A 77 -18.73 10.19 8.64
CA THR A 77 -19.13 9.01 7.88
C THR A 77 -18.78 9.08 6.39
N THR A 78 -18.83 10.27 5.78
CA THR A 78 -18.55 10.51 4.35
C THR A 78 -17.09 10.82 4.04
N ARG A 79 -16.32 11.36 5.00
CA ARG A 79 -14.90 11.70 4.74
C ARG A 79 -14.08 10.48 4.31
N PRO A 80 -13.12 10.64 3.36
CA PRO A 80 -12.22 9.57 2.98
C PRO A 80 -11.43 9.03 4.17
N ARG A 81 -11.21 7.71 4.17
CA ARG A 81 -10.37 7.03 5.16
C ARG A 81 -8.92 7.10 4.70
N SER A 82 -8.03 7.38 5.65
CA SER A 82 -6.60 7.23 5.40
C SER A 82 -6.30 5.74 5.17
N VAL A 83 -5.59 5.45 4.08
CA VAL A 83 -5.04 4.14 3.80
C VAL A 83 -3.57 4.15 4.20
N TYR A 84 -3.17 3.16 4.97
CA TYR A 84 -1.84 3.01 5.53
C TYR A 84 -1.16 1.80 4.91
N LEU A 85 0.05 1.98 4.40
CA LEU A 85 0.96 0.86 4.12
C LEU A 85 1.58 0.45 5.46
N VAL A 86 1.07 -0.64 6.00
CA VAL A 86 1.49 -1.17 7.30
C VAL A 86 2.87 -1.78 7.15
N ASP A 87 3.01 -2.73 6.22
CA ASP A 87 4.26 -3.40 5.91
C ASP A 87 4.22 -4.01 4.50
N TYR A 88 5.39 -4.41 3.99
CA TYR A 88 5.57 -5.18 2.78
C TYR A 88 6.73 -6.17 2.94
N CYS A 89 6.66 -7.29 2.24
CA CYS A 89 7.72 -8.29 2.20
C CYS A 89 7.92 -8.78 0.76
N CYS A 90 9.18 -8.97 0.36
CA CYS A 90 9.52 -9.52 -0.95
C CYS A 90 10.01 -10.96 -0.80
N TYR A 91 9.70 -11.79 -1.79
CA TYR A 91 10.31 -13.11 -1.90
C TYR A 91 11.72 -13.00 -2.50
N ARG A 92 12.69 -13.62 -1.84
CA ARG A 92 14.01 -13.94 -2.42
C ARG A 92 14.03 -15.45 -2.66
N ALA A 93 14.27 -15.85 -3.90
CA ALA A 93 14.46 -17.25 -4.25
C ALA A 93 15.74 -17.82 -3.62
N PRO A 94 15.79 -19.14 -3.33
CA PRO A 94 16.99 -19.78 -2.79
C PRO A 94 18.14 -19.74 -3.79
N ASP A 95 19.38 -19.70 -3.30
CA ASP A 95 20.57 -19.53 -4.16
C ASP A 95 20.75 -20.67 -5.20
N LYS A 96 20.13 -21.84 -5.01
CA LYS A 96 20.07 -22.91 -6.05
C LYS A 96 19.36 -22.49 -7.35
N LEU A 97 18.57 -21.42 -7.32
CA LEU A 97 17.84 -20.85 -8.47
C LEU A 97 18.52 -19.58 -9.02
N LYS A 98 19.72 -19.25 -8.55
CA LYS A 98 20.54 -18.15 -9.09
C LYS A 98 21.03 -18.54 -10.48
N ALA A 99 20.79 -17.69 -11.47
CA ALA A 99 21.11 -17.92 -12.88
C ALA A 99 22.16 -16.90 -13.32
N SER A 100 23.43 -17.32 -13.36
CA SER A 100 24.52 -16.52 -13.92
C SER A 100 24.37 -16.38 -15.44
N PHE A 101 24.98 -15.36 -16.03
CA PHE A 101 24.99 -15.15 -17.47
C PHE A 101 25.69 -16.29 -18.20
N HIS A 102 26.74 -16.87 -17.61
CA HIS A 102 27.39 -18.08 -18.14
C HIS A 102 26.39 -19.24 -18.21
N GLN A 103 25.75 -19.58 -17.09
CA GLN A 103 24.82 -20.71 -17.01
C GLN A 103 23.60 -20.50 -17.93
N PHE A 104 23.06 -19.28 -17.99
CA PHE A 104 22.01 -18.92 -18.94
C PHE A 104 22.43 -19.20 -20.38
N MET A 105 23.60 -18.70 -20.80
CA MET A 105 24.09 -18.84 -22.17
C MET A 105 24.44 -20.29 -22.52
N GLU A 106 24.97 -21.04 -21.56
CA GLU A 106 25.25 -22.47 -21.67
C GLU A 106 23.95 -23.27 -21.85
N HIS A 107 22.95 -23.08 -20.98
CA HIS A 107 21.64 -23.74 -21.08
C HIS A 107 20.91 -23.37 -22.39
N SER A 108 20.96 -22.09 -22.80
CA SER A 108 20.38 -21.66 -24.09
C SER A 108 21.05 -22.35 -25.27
N ARG A 109 22.38 -22.52 -25.28
CA ARG A 109 23.08 -23.28 -26.34
C ARG A 109 22.75 -24.78 -26.28
N LEU A 110 22.76 -25.38 -25.09
CA LEU A 110 22.46 -26.80 -24.89
C LEU A 110 20.99 -27.16 -25.16
N SER A 111 20.07 -26.19 -25.17
CA SER A 111 18.68 -26.41 -25.58
C SER A 111 18.51 -26.82 -27.05
N GLY A 112 19.46 -26.45 -27.92
CA GLY A 112 19.39 -26.67 -29.37
C GLY A 112 18.33 -25.83 -30.11
N VAL A 113 17.62 -24.93 -29.44
CA VAL A 113 16.50 -24.15 -30.00
C VAL A 113 16.94 -22.85 -30.70
N PHE A 114 18.01 -22.22 -30.20
CA PHE A 114 18.41 -20.88 -30.62
C PHE A 114 19.54 -20.91 -31.66
N ASP A 115 19.39 -20.12 -32.73
CA ASP A 115 20.45 -19.90 -33.70
C ASP A 115 21.57 -19.02 -33.12
N GLU A 116 22.78 -19.05 -33.71
CA GLU A 116 23.93 -18.30 -33.18
C GLU A 116 23.71 -16.78 -33.20
N SER A 117 22.89 -16.24 -34.12
CA SER A 117 22.53 -14.82 -34.14
C SER A 117 21.59 -14.44 -32.98
N SER A 118 20.79 -15.39 -32.52
CA SER A 118 19.87 -15.28 -31.39
C SER A 118 20.58 -15.52 -30.05
N LEU A 119 21.57 -16.42 -30.00
CA LEU A 119 22.49 -16.56 -28.86
C LEU A 119 23.33 -15.29 -28.67
N GLU A 120 23.95 -14.77 -29.73
CA GLU A 120 24.73 -13.53 -29.68
C GLU A 120 23.87 -12.30 -29.34
N PHE A 121 22.59 -12.30 -29.73
CA PHE A 121 21.63 -11.27 -29.32
C PHE A 121 21.28 -11.37 -27.83
N GLN A 122 21.03 -12.58 -27.31
CA GLN A 122 20.79 -12.82 -25.88
C GLN A 122 22.01 -12.38 -25.03
N ARG A 123 23.22 -12.79 -25.42
CA ARG A 123 24.47 -12.40 -24.74
C ARG A 123 24.60 -10.88 -24.62
N LYS A 124 24.39 -10.15 -25.73
CA LYS A 124 24.42 -8.68 -25.76
C LYS A 124 23.38 -8.02 -24.86
N ILE A 125 22.21 -8.65 -24.65
CA ILE A 125 21.20 -8.14 -23.72
C ILE A 125 21.69 -8.35 -22.29
N LEU A 126 22.12 -9.56 -21.92
CA LEU A 126 22.59 -9.84 -20.56
C LEU A 126 23.67 -8.83 -20.12
N GLU A 127 24.73 -8.70 -20.92
CA GLU A 127 25.86 -7.77 -20.69
C GLU A 127 25.49 -6.28 -20.60
N ARG A 128 24.32 -5.87 -21.12
CA ARG A 128 23.90 -4.46 -21.21
C ARG A 128 22.59 -4.14 -20.49
N SER A 129 21.95 -5.15 -19.91
CA SER A 129 20.64 -5.03 -19.26
C SER A 129 20.67 -4.28 -17.92
N GLY A 130 21.85 -4.19 -17.29
CA GLY A 130 21.98 -3.72 -15.91
C GLY A 130 21.56 -4.76 -14.87
N LEU A 131 21.22 -5.98 -15.26
CA LEU A 131 21.04 -7.10 -14.33
C LEU A 131 22.39 -7.57 -13.80
N GLY A 132 22.38 -8.12 -12.59
CA GLY A 132 23.55 -8.80 -12.01
C GLY A 132 23.52 -10.32 -12.19
N GLU A 133 24.69 -10.92 -12.02
CA GLU A 133 24.92 -12.37 -11.96
C GLU A 133 24.14 -13.08 -10.83
N GLU A 134 23.63 -12.32 -9.85
CA GLU A 134 22.92 -12.82 -8.68
C GLU A 134 21.38 -12.79 -8.81
N THR A 135 20.88 -12.88 -10.03
CA THR A 135 19.44 -12.88 -10.34
C THR A 135 18.90 -14.31 -10.48
N TYR A 136 17.58 -14.51 -10.36
CA TYR A 136 16.97 -15.84 -10.23
C TYR A 136 16.04 -16.21 -11.38
N ALA A 137 16.05 -17.48 -11.79
CA ALA A 137 15.18 -18.05 -12.82
C ALA A 137 14.30 -19.19 -12.25
N PRO A 138 13.21 -19.63 -12.93
CA PRO A 138 12.40 -20.74 -12.45
C PRO A 138 13.15 -22.07 -12.49
N GLU A 139 12.88 -22.94 -11.51
CA GLU A 139 13.49 -24.28 -11.42
C GLU A 139 13.31 -25.11 -12.72
N ALA A 140 12.16 -24.93 -13.41
CA ALA A 140 11.89 -25.56 -14.71
C ALA A 140 12.91 -25.24 -15.82
N MET A 141 13.63 -24.10 -15.72
CA MET A 141 14.62 -23.65 -16.71
C MET A 141 16.05 -24.12 -16.41
N PHE A 142 16.27 -24.73 -15.25
CA PHE A 142 17.56 -25.34 -14.88
C PHE A 142 17.72 -26.78 -15.41
N PHE A 143 16.66 -27.37 -15.99
CA PHE A 143 16.75 -28.66 -16.65
C PHE A 143 17.20 -28.52 -18.11
N ILE A 144 17.86 -29.57 -18.63
CA ILE A 144 18.26 -29.67 -20.04
C ILE A 144 17.65 -30.98 -20.60
N PRO A 145 16.70 -30.90 -21.56
CA PRO A 145 15.96 -29.70 -21.96
C PRO A 145 15.10 -29.14 -20.80
N PRO A 146 14.69 -27.86 -20.85
CA PRO A 146 13.77 -27.26 -19.88
C PRO A 146 12.47 -28.05 -19.72
N ARG A 147 11.88 -28.01 -18.52
CA ARG A 147 10.69 -28.81 -18.16
C ARG A 147 9.49 -27.94 -17.72
N PRO A 148 9.02 -27.01 -18.57
CA PRO A 148 7.84 -26.20 -18.25
C PRO A 148 6.59 -27.08 -18.14
N SER A 149 5.79 -26.86 -17.10
CA SER A 149 4.50 -27.56 -16.93
C SER A 149 3.56 -26.74 -16.05
N MET A 150 2.26 -27.06 -16.10
CA MET A 150 1.27 -26.48 -15.17
C MET A 150 1.61 -26.77 -13.70
N ALA A 151 2.25 -27.91 -13.40
CA ALA A 151 2.69 -28.25 -12.04
C ALA A 151 3.85 -27.34 -11.62
N ALA A 152 4.95 -27.31 -12.38
CA ALA A 152 6.10 -26.46 -12.08
C ALA A 152 5.73 -24.96 -12.01
N ALA A 153 4.76 -24.50 -12.81
CA ALA A 153 4.25 -23.14 -12.75
C ALA A 153 3.44 -22.86 -11.47
N ARG A 154 2.63 -23.83 -11.00
CA ARG A 154 2.02 -23.75 -9.67
C ARG A 154 3.08 -23.75 -8.58
N ASP A 155 4.10 -24.59 -8.68
CA ASP A 155 5.18 -24.67 -7.68
C ASP A 155 5.96 -23.35 -7.57
N GLU A 156 6.31 -22.73 -8.71
CA GLU A 156 6.91 -21.37 -8.74
C GLU A 156 5.98 -20.35 -8.06
N ALA A 157 4.69 -20.34 -8.42
CA ALA A 157 3.73 -19.40 -7.86
C ALA A 157 3.52 -19.61 -6.34
N GLU A 158 3.45 -20.86 -5.87
CA GLU A 158 3.35 -21.20 -4.45
C GLU A 158 4.60 -20.77 -3.68
N GLN A 159 5.80 -21.08 -4.17
CA GLN A 159 7.06 -20.65 -3.54
C GLN A 159 7.13 -19.12 -3.38
N VAL A 160 6.87 -18.38 -4.48
CA VAL A 160 6.97 -16.92 -4.49
C VAL A 160 5.90 -16.27 -3.62
N MET A 161 4.63 -16.65 -3.81
CA MET A 161 3.52 -16.01 -3.09
C MET A 161 3.52 -16.37 -1.60
N PHE A 162 3.75 -17.64 -1.25
CA PHE A 162 3.74 -18.05 0.15
C PHE A 162 4.99 -17.54 0.87
N GLY A 163 6.17 -17.59 0.25
CA GLY A 163 7.39 -17.02 0.85
C GLY A 163 7.30 -15.52 1.13
N ALA A 164 6.61 -14.75 0.27
CA ALA A 164 6.34 -13.34 0.55
C ALA A 164 5.27 -13.14 1.66
N LEU A 165 4.21 -13.95 1.68
CA LEU A 165 3.12 -13.87 2.66
C LEU A 165 3.51 -14.34 4.06
N ASP A 166 4.29 -15.42 4.18
CA ASP A 166 4.74 -15.97 5.45
C ASP A 166 5.61 -14.93 6.20
N ASN A 167 6.54 -14.28 5.49
CA ASN A 167 7.32 -13.16 6.00
C ASN A 167 6.43 -11.96 6.41
N LEU A 168 5.43 -11.62 5.59
CA LEU A 168 4.50 -10.53 5.90
C LEU A 168 3.67 -10.80 7.16
N PHE A 169 3.18 -12.03 7.34
CA PHE A 169 2.40 -12.41 8.52
C PHE A 169 3.28 -12.51 9.77
N ALA A 170 4.51 -13.01 9.66
CA ALA A 170 5.48 -13.01 10.75
C ALA A 170 5.80 -11.58 11.22
N ASN A 171 6.19 -10.70 10.29
CA ASN A 171 6.60 -9.32 10.60
C ASN A 171 5.45 -8.46 11.16
N THR A 172 4.21 -8.69 10.71
CA THR A 172 3.07 -7.84 11.07
C THR A 172 2.21 -8.40 12.20
N SER A 173 2.38 -9.68 12.56
CA SER A 173 1.52 -10.45 13.47
C SER A 173 0.01 -10.41 13.12
N VAL A 174 -0.34 -10.08 11.88
CA VAL A 174 -1.74 -10.07 11.42
C VAL A 174 -2.20 -11.50 11.17
N LYS A 175 -3.30 -11.89 11.81
CA LYS A 175 -3.88 -13.22 11.60
C LYS A 175 -4.51 -13.29 10.21
N PRO A 176 -4.35 -14.38 9.44
CA PRO A 176 -4.95 -14.49 8.11
C PRO A 176 -6.48 -14.32 8.10
N LYS A 177 -7.18 -14.66 9.20
CA LYS A 177 -8.62 -14.43 9.36
C LYS A 177 -9.02 -12.94 9.44
N ASP A 178 -8.11 -12.03 9.79
CA ASP A 178 -8.39 -10.59 9.91
C ASP A 178 -8.38 -9.85 8.55
N ILE A 179 -7.80 -10.48 7.53
CA ILE A 179 -7.68 -9.96 6.15
C ILE A 179 -9.06 -9.93 5.51
N GLY A 180 -9.48 -8.76 5.02
CA GLY A 180 -10.81 -8.58 4.41
C GLY A 180 -10.82 -8.47 2.90
N ILE A 181 -9.70 -8.08 2.32
CA ILE A 181 -9.51 -7.92 0.87
C ILE A 181 -8.20 -8.62 0.51
N LEU A 182 -8.22 -9.40 -0.56
CA LEU A 182 -7.04 -10.00 -1.18
C LEU A 182 -7.03 -9.61 -2.66
N VAL A 183 -5.96 -8.97 -3.13
CA VAL A 183 -5.75 -8.66 -4.55
C VAL A 183 -4.47 -9.35 -5.00
N VAL A 184 -4.59 -10.42 -5.78
CA VAL A 184 -3.44 -11.08 -6.39
C VAL A 184 -3.29 -10.59 -7.83
N ASN A 185 -2.06 -10.37 -8.29
CA ASN A 185 -1.77 -10.04 -9.67
C ASN A 185 -0.61 -10.88 -10.21
N CYS A 186 -0.82 -11.45 -11.40
CA CYS A 186 0.16 -12.12 -12.25
C CYS A 186 -0.33 -12.06 -13.69
N SER A 187 0.49 -11.54 -14.60
CA SER A 187 0.03 -11.23 -15.96
C SER A 187 -0.10 -12.48 -16.82
N LEU A 188 0.89 -13.38 -16.73
CA LEU A 188 1.10 -14.46 -17.70
C LEU A 188 0.81 -15.87 -17.16
N PHE A 189 0.32 -16.02 -15.92
CA PHE A 189 -0.15 -17.29 -15.38
C PHE A 189 -1.43 -17.11 -14.58
N ASN A 190 -2.55 -17.51 -15.18
CA ASN A 190 -3.90 -17.35 -14.62
C ASN A 190 -4.65 -18.70 -14.63
N PRO A 191 -4.26 -19.66 -13.77
CA PRO A 191 -4.85 -21.00 -13.74
C PRO A 191 -6.27 -21.01 -13.15
N THR A 192 -6.97 -22.12 -13.35
CA THR A 192 -8.19 -22.47 -12.60
C THR A 192 -7.89 -23.65 -11.65
N PRO A 193 -8.17 -23.56 -10.34
CA PRO A 193 -8.52 -22.36 -9.57
C PRO A 193 -7.41 -21.30 -9.59
N SER A 194 -7.80 -20.04 -9.37
CA SER A 194 -6.93 -18.85 -9.43
C SER A 194 -5.85 -18.82 -8.36
N LEU A 195 -4.82 -17.98 -8.57
CA LEU A 195 -3.77 -17.72 -7.58
C LEU A 195 -4.36 -17.11 -6.28
N SER A 196 -5.38 -16.26 -6.41
CA SER A 196 -6.11 -15.74 -5.26
C SER A 196 -6.88 -16.81 -4.48
N ALA A 197 -7.46 -17.81 -5.16
CA ALA A 197 -8.12 -18.95 -4.52
C ALA A 197 -7.11 -19.89 -3.84
N MET A 198 -5.94 -20.09 -4.45
CA MET A 198 -4.82 -20.84 -3.88
C MET A 198 -4.36 -20.25 -2.54
N ILE A 199 -4.16 -18.92 -2.46
CA ILE A 199 -3.83 -18.22 -1.21
C ILE A 199 -4.97 -18.32 -0.17
N VAL A 200 -6.24 -18.13 -0.59
CA VAL A 200 -7.41 -18.30 0.30
C VAL A 200 -7.44 -19.70 0.93
N ASN A 201 -7.17 -20.74 0.13
CA ASN A 201 -7.15 -22.13 0.59
C ASN A 201 -5.93 -22.43 1.48
N LYS A 202 -4.73 -21.95 1.14
CA LYS A 202 -3.50 -22.19 1.92
C LYS A 202 -3.61 -21.64 3.34
N TYR A 203 -3.94 -20.35 3.48
CA TYR A 203 -3.97 -19.66 4.76
C TYR A 203 -5.31 -19.74 5.48
N LYS A 204 -6.27 -20.49 4.93
CA LYS A 204 -7.64 -20.63 5.44
C LYS A 204 -8.24 -19.26 5.77
N LEU A 205 -8.24 -18.35 4.80
CA LEU A 205 -8.76 -16.99 4.98
C LEU A 205 -10.25 -17.00 5.39
N ARG A 206 -10.80 -15.85 5.78
CA ARG A 206 -12.19 -15.77 6.24
C ARG A 206 -13.18 -16.02 5.09
N GLY A 207 -14.32 -16.65 5.38
CA GLY A 207 -15.30 -17.05 4.35
C GLY A 207 -15.95 -15.89 3.58
N ASN A 208 -15.95 -14.68 4.15
CA ASN A 208 -16.43 -13.45 3.51
C ASN A 208 -15.28 -12.53 3.03
N ILE A 209 -14.18 -13.13 2.58
CA ILE A 209 -13.07 -12.37 1.98
C ILE A 209 -13.43 -11.87 0.58
N ARG A 210 -13.01 -10.64 0.26
CA ARG A 210 -13.12 -10.08 -1.09
C ARG A 210 -11.84 -10.42 -1.85
N SER A 211 -11.88 -11.47 -2.67
CA SER A 211 -10.72 -12.01 -3.39
C SER A 211 -10.76 -11.62 -4.87
N PHE A 212 -9.67 -11.04 -5.37
CA PHE A 212 -9.51 -10.59 -6.75
C PHE A 212 -8.23 -11.18 -7.34
N ASN A 213 -8.26 -11.55 -8.61
CA ASN A 213 -7.12 -12.06 -9.36
C ASN A 213 -6.98 -11.26 -10.67
N LEU A 214 -5.94 -10.45 -10.77
CA LEU A 214 -5.69 -9.54 -11.90
C LEU A 214 -4.65 -10.16 -12.85
N GLY A 215 -4.99 -10.25 -14.14
CA GLY A 215 -4.10 -10.71 -15.21
C GLY A 215 -3.97 -9.70 -16.34
N GLY A 216 -3.01 -9.92 -17.26
CA GLY A 216 -2.84 -9.09 -18.47
C GLY A 216 -2.41 -7.63 -18.27
N MET A 217 -1.98 -7.21 -17.08
CA MET A 217 -1.62 -5.80 -16.78
C MET A 217 -0.11 -5.51 -16.81
N GLY A 218 0.72 -6.54 -16.95
CA GLY A 218 2.18 -6.43 -17.02
C GLY A 218 2.79 -5.76 -15.77
N CYS A 219 3.94 -5.11 -15.96
CA CYS A 219 4.68 -4.43 -14.88
C CYS A 219 3.89 -3.34 -14.14
N SER A 220 2.74 -2.90 -14.67
CA SER A 220 1.85 -1.92 -14.01
C SER A 220 0.90 -2.54 -12.97
N ALA A 221 0.75 -3.86 -12.95
CA ALA A 221 -0.27 -4.57 -12.18
C ALA A 221 -0.19 -4.30 -10.67
N GLY A 222 1.02 -4.20 -10.10
CA GLY A 222 1.22 -3.95 -8.67
C GLY A 222 0.65 -2.60 -8.20
N VAL A 223 0.87 -1.51 -8.95
CA VAL A 223 0.32 -0.19 -8.58
C VAL A 223 -1.17 -0.08 -8.89
N ILE A 224 -1.67 -0.81 -9.89
CA ILE A 224 -3.12 -0.94 -10.15
C ILE A 224 -3.80 -1.69 -8.99
N ALA A 225 -3.17 -2.74 -8.46
CA ALA A 225 -3.67 -3.46 -7.30
C ALA A 225 -3.69 -2.60 -6.03
N VAL A 226 -2.72 -1.68 -5.85
CA VAL A 226 -2.75 -0.67 -4.78
C VAL A 226 -3.95 0.28 -4.92
N ASP A 227 -4.23 0.79 -6.13
CA ASP A 227 -5.38 1.67 -6.37
C ASP A 227 -6.71 0.97 -6.07
N LEU A 228 -6.89 -0.24 -6.62
CA LEU A 228 -8.07 -1.08 -6.36
C LEU A 228 -8.25 -1.36 -4.86
N ALA A 229 -7.17 -1.75 -4.16
CA ALA A 229 -7.23 -2.01 -2.73
C ALA A 229 -7.54 -0.74 -1.91
N LYS A 230 -7.03 0.43 -2.32
CA LYS A 230 -7.34 1.72 -1.67
C LYS A 230 -8.80 2.11 -1.85
N ASP A 231 -9.40 1.91 -3.02
CA ASP A 231 -10.82 2.19 -3.24
C ASP A 231 -11.73 1.21 -2.48
N LEU A 232 -11.39 -0.08 -2.46
CA LEU A 232 -12.07 -1.06 -1.60
C LEU A 232 -11.94 -0.72 -0.10
N LEU A 233 -10.80 -0.17 0.34
CA LEU A 233 -10.60 0.34 1.70
C LEU A 233 -11.33 1.67 1.98
N GLN A 234 -11.81 2.40 0.97
CA GLN A 234 -12.77 3.49 1.22
C GLN A 234 -14.14 2.91 1.60
N ILE A 235 -14.59 1.88 0.88
CA ILE A 235 -15.91 1.25 1.06
C ILE A 235 -15.96 0.41 2.35
N HIS A 236 -14.93 -0.40 2.64
CA HIS A 236 -14.93 -1.36 3.75
C HIS A 236 -14.22 -0.80 4.99
N ARG A 237 -15.00 -0.44 6.01
CA ARG A 237 -14.49 0.14 7.26
C ARG A 237 -13.70 -0.87 8.10
N ASN A 238 -12.67 -0.38 8.80
CA ASN A 238 -11.91 -1.09 9.83
C ASN A 238 -11.36 -2.46 9.39
N THR A 239 -10.78 -2.53 8.20
CA THR A 239 -10.23 -3.76 7.62
C THR A 239 -8.84 -3.54 7.04
N CYS A 240 -8.14 -4.64 6.77
CA CYS A 240 -6.90 -4.64 6.00
C CYS A 240 -7.10 -5.36 4.66
N ALA A 241 -6.30 -4.93 3.69
CA ALA A 241 -6.17 -5.54 2.38
C ALA A 241 -4.74 -6.08 2.24
N VAL A 242 -4.60 -7.28 1.67
CA VAL A 242 -3.31 -7.80 1.25
C VAL A 242 -3.26 -7.80 -0.27
N ILE A 243 -2.19 -7.24 -0.82
CA ILE A 243 -1.89 -7.33 -2.25
C ILE A 243 -0.73 -8.31 -2.40
N VAL A 244 -0.80 -9.20 -3.39
CA VAL A 244 0.30 -10.09 -3.77
C VAL A 244 0.58 -9.89 -5.24
N SER A 245 1.79 -9.45 -5.56
CA SER A 245 2.27 -9.21 -6.92
C SER A 245 3.37 -10.22 -7.23
N THR A 246 3.22 -10.98 -8.31
CA THR A 246 4.22 -11.94 -8.80
C THR A 246 4.11 -12.01 -10.31
N GLU A 247 5.19 -12.36 -11.01
CA GLU A 247 5.09 -12.78 -12.41
C GLU A 247 5.62 -14.21 -12.51
N ASN A 248 4.94 -15.06 -13.29
CA ASN A 248 5.30 -16.46 -13.42
C ASN A 248 5.97 -16.70 -14.76
N MET A 249 7.22 -17.13 -14.71
CA MET A 249 8.03 -17.29 -15.92
C MET A 249 8.00 -18.72 -16.49
N THR A 250 7.70 -19.74 -15.67
CA THR A 250 7.82 -21.16 -16.08
C THR A 250 7.13 -21.49 -17.41
N GLN A 251 5.93 -20.99 -17.69
CA GLN A 251 5.23 -21.32 -18.95
C GLN A 251 5.44 -20.32 -20.09
N ASN A 252 6.13 -19.21 -19.83
CA ASN A 252 6.17 -18.05 -20.72
C ASN A 252 7.56 -17.80 -21.33
N TRP A 253 8.45 -18.78 -21.20
CA TRP A 253 9.74 -18.79 -21.87
C TRP A 253 9.54 -18.94 -23.38
N TYR A 254 10.14 -18.03 -24.16
CA TYR A 254 10.03 -18.07 -25.61
C TYR A 254 11.07 -19.04 -26.21
N TYR A 255 10.60 -20.03 -26.97
CA TYR A 255 11.42 -21.09 -27.60
C TYR A 255 11.59 -20.87 -29.11
N GLY A 256 11.88 -19.64 -29.54
CA GLY A 256 12.09 -19.31 -30.95
C GLY A 256 13.12 -18.19 -31.14
N ASN A 257 13.25 -17.71 -32.37
CA ASN A 257 14.35 -16.82 -32.79
C ASN A 257 13.89 -15.38 -33.16
N LYS A 258 12.62 -15.01 -32.91
CA LYS A 258 12.12 -13.63 -33.07
C LYS A 258 12.73 -12.72 -32.00
N LYS A 259 13.67 -11.86 -32.38
CA LYS A 259 14.46 -11.01 -31.45
C LYS A 259 13.61 -10.15 -30.48
N SER A 260 12.44 -9.65 -30.89
CA SER A 260 11.55 -8.89 -29.99
C SER A 260 10.93 -9.72 -28.85
N MET A 261 10.91 -11.05 -28.97
CA MET A 261 10.42 -12.00 -27.96
C MET A 261 11.53 -12.65 -27.13
N LEU A 262 12.80 -12.54 -27.54
CA LEU A 262 13.95 -12.99 -26.74
C LEU A 262 14.28 -12.04 -25.57
N ILE A 263 13.86 -10.76 -25.67
CA ILE A 263 14.14 -9.75 -24.64
C ILE A 263 13.56 -10.16 -23.26
N PRO A 264 12.29 -10.60 -23.14
CA PRO A 264 11.74 -11.14 -21.89
C PRO A 264 12.57 -12.27 -21.27
N ASN A 265 13.03 -13.26 -22.04
CA ASN A 265 13.85 -14.36 -21.51
C ASN A 265 15.11 -13.81 -20.82
N CYS A 266 15.78 -12.83 -21.43
CA CYS A 266 16.98 -12.21 -20.87
C CYS A 266 16.70 -11.30 -19.68
N LEU A 267 15.56 -10.61 -19.62
CA LEU A 267 15.27 -9.56 -18.62
C LEU A 267 14.44 -10.01 -17.42
N PHE A 268 13.47 -10.92 -17.60
CA PHE A 268 12.56 -11.29 -16.52
C PHE A 268 13.26 -12.21 -15.51
N ARG A 269 12.92 -12.06 -14.24
CA ARG A 269 13.50 -12.84 -13.13
C ARG A 269 12.43 -13.19 -12.11
N VAL A 270 12.61 -14.31 -11.42
CA VAL A 270 11.68 -14.76 -10.38
C VAL A 270 11.69 -13.78 -9.21
N GLY A 271 10.50 -13.32 -8.84
CA GLY A 271 10.31 -12.40 -7.72
C GLY A 271 8.85 -12.10 -7.47
N GLY A 272 8.54 -11.69 -6.25
CA GLY A 272 7.20 -11.27 -5.88
C GLY A 272 7.21 -10.48 -4.57
N ALA A 273 6.11 -9.77 -4.33
CA ALA A 273 5.93 -8.93 -3.14
C ALA A 273 4.52 -9.09 -2.58
N ALA A 274 4.44 -9.18 -1.25
CA ALA A 274 3.21 -9.11 -0.49
C ALA A 274 3.16 -7.78 0.27
N VAL A 275 2.03 -7.06 0.19
CA VAL A 275 1.87 -5.69 0.70
C VAL A 275 0.61 -5.63 1.57
N LEU A 276 0.75 -5.20 2.83
CA LEU A 276 -0.36 -5.04 3.77
C LEU A 276 -0.81 -3.57 3.83
N LEU A 277 -2.00 -3.31 3.30
CA LEU A 277 -2.69 -2.02 3.44
C LEU A 277 -3.76 -2.10 4.55
N SER A 278 -4.01 -1.01 5.26
CA SER A 278 -5.04 -0.93 6.31
C SER A 278 -5.71 0.42 6.36
N ASN A 279 -6.99 0.46 6.73
CA ASN A 279 -7.70 1.69 7.10
C ASN A 279 -8.07 1.73 8.60
N LYS A 280 -7.58 0.78 9.40
CA LYS A 280 -7.83 0.72 10.84
C LYS A 280 -7.08 1.87 11.54
N SER A 281 -7.75 2.59 12.44
CA SER A 281 -7.16 3.72 13.16
C SER A 281 -5.97 3.32 14.03
N VAL A 282 -5.99 2.10 14.59
CA VAL A 282 -4.92 1.52 15.41
C VAL A 282 -3.62 1.30 14.62
N ASP A 283 -3.72 1.01 13.32
CA ASP A 283 -2.55 0.73 12.48
C ASP A 283 -1.77 2.01 12.13
N ARG A 284 -2.37 3.20 12.30
CA ARG A 284 -1.73 4.50 12.01
C ARG A 284 -0.37 4.69 12.69
N ARG A 285 -0.18 4.16 13.91
CA ARG A 285 1.05 4.34 14.70
C ARG A 285 2.20 3.43 14.26
N ARG A 286 1.91 2.30 13.62
CA ARG A 286 2.89 1.29 13.19
C ARG A 286 3.12 1.25 11.67
N ALA A 287 2.37 2.05 10.92
CA ALA A 287 2.45 2.05 9.47
C ALA A 287 3.73 2.72 8.97
N LYS A 288 4.42 2.06 8.04
CA LYS A 288 5.60 2.62 7.36
C LYS A 288 5.24 3.86 6.53
N TYR A 289 4.08 3.86 5.85
CA TYR A 289 3.65 4.99 5.03
C TYR A 289 2.13 5.22 5.09
N LYS A 290 1.70 6.44 4.76
CA LYS A 290 0.30 6.77 4.45
C LYS A 290 0.19 6.99 2.94
N LEU A 291 -0.77 6.32 2.30
CA LEU A 291 -1.11 6.57 0.91
C LEU A 291 -1.89 7.89 0.81
N VAL A 292 -1.35 8.86 0.08
CA VAL A 292 -1.92 10.22 -0.04
C VAL A 292 -2.64 10.38 -1.38
N HIS A 293 -1.95 10.10 -2.49
CA HIS A 293 -2.47 10.21 -3.86
C HIS A 293 -2.12 8.96 -4.66
N VAL A 294 -2.99 8.62 -5.62
CA VAL A 294 -2.75 7.64 -6.67
C VAL A 294 -3.25 8.27 -7.96
N VAL A 295 -2.44 8.18 -9.03
CA VAL A 295 -2.75 8.73 -10.36
C VAL A 295 -2.42 7.66 -11.38
N ARG A 296 -3.36 7.43 -12.32
CA ARG A 296 -3.24 6.41 -13.37
C ARG A 296 -3.46 7.03 -14.74
N THR A 297 -2.39 7.12 -15.54
CA THR A 297 -2.47 7.42 -16.97
C THR A 297 -2.73 6.13 -17.74
N HIS A 298 -3.80 6.09 -18.56
CA HIS A 298 -4.12 4.94 -19.41
C HIS A 298 -3.96 5.32 -20.89
N LYS A 299 -3.09 4.62 -21.62
CA LYS A 299 -2.84 4.85 -23.06
C LYS A 299 -3.36 3.74 -23.98
N GLY A 300 -4.07 2.73 -23.45
CA GLY A 300 -4.54 1.58 -24.26
C GLY A 300 -5.59 1.85 -25.34
N ALA A 301 -6.01 3.11 -25.54
CA ALA A 301 -6.81 3.55 -26.68
C ALA A 301 -5.96 4.10 -27.84
N ASP A 302 -4.63 4.22 -27.66
CA ASP A 302 -3.67 4.51 -28.71
C ASP A 302 -3.11 3.20 -29.28
N ASP A 303 -3.22 3.02 -30.59
CA ASP A 303 -2.84 1.79 -31.30
C ASP A 303 -1.37 1.38 -31.11
N LYS A 304 -0.45 2.37 -31.00
CA LYS A 304 0.98 2.11 -30.81
C LYS A 304 1.28 1.70 -29.38
N ALA A 305 0.61 2.33 -28.42
CA ALA A 305 0.71 1.98 -27.01
C ALA A 305 0.06 0.62 -26.70
N PHE A 306 -1.06 0.29 -27.36
CA PHE A 306 -1.73 -1.01 -27.23
C PHE A 306 -0.88 -2.15 -27.80
N ARG A 307 -0.27 -1.97 -28.98
CA ARG A 307 0.63 -2.97 -29.61
C ARG A 307 2.06 -2.97 -29.04
N CYS A 308 2.33 -2.23 -27.97
CA CYS A 308 3.71 -1.94 -27.54
C CYS A 308 4.39 -3.11 -26.81
N ILE A 309 3.61 -3.83 -26.00
CA ILE A 309 3.97 -5.11 -25.39
C ILE A 309 2.78 -6.02 -25.66
N TYR A 310 2.99 -7.12 -26.40
CA TYR A 310 1.88 -7.95 -26.85
C TYR A 310 2.27 -9.44 -26.81
N GLN A 311 1.39 -10.29 -26.27
CA GLN A 311 1.56 -11.74 -26.30
C GLN A 311 0.96 -12.26 -27.61
N GLU A 312 1.82 -12.84 -28.45
CA GLU A 312 1.45 -13.35 -29.78
C GLU A 312 2.23 -14.64 -30.07
N GLN A 313 1.87 -15.33 -31.16
CA GLN A 313 2.70 -16.39 -31.72
C GLN A 313 3.64 -15.79 -32.78
N ASP A 314 4.83 -16.37 -32.92
CA ASP A 314 5.66 -16.11 -34.09
C ASP A 314 5.19 -16.91 -35.33
N ASN A 315 5.93 -16.76 -36.43
CA ASN A 315 5.61 -17.40 -37.71
C ASN A 315 5.69 -18.95 -37.67
N THR A 316 6.17 -19.54 -36.58
CA THR A 316 6.25 -21.00 -36.36
C THR A 316 5.17 -21.51 -35.39
N GLY A 317 4.30 -20.62 -34.89
CA GLY A 317 3.31 -20.94 -33.85
C GLY A 317 3.85 -20.87 -32.42
N THR A 318 5.12 -20.47 -32.23
CA THR A 318 5.72 -20.41 -30.89
C THR A 318 5.25 -19.15 -30.16
N ALA A 319 4.56 -19.32 -29.04
CA ALA A 319 4.05 -18.22 -28.23
C ALA A 319 5.18 -17.46 -27.51
N GLY A 320 5.11 -16.13 -27.51
CA GLY A 320 6.06 -15.26 -26.83
C GLY A 320 5.48 -13.86 -26.56
N VAL A 321 6.19 -13.07 -25.76
CA VAL A 321 5.83 -11.67 -25.47
C VAL A 321 6.72 -10.75 -26.28
N SER A 322 6.15 -10.08 -27.28
CA SER A 322 6.87 -9.21 -28.20
C SER A 322 6.96 -7.79 -27.64
N LEU A 323 8.17 -7.23 -27.58
CA LEU A 323 8.42 -5.84 -27.18
C LEU A 323 8.70 -4.96 -28.41
N SER A 324 7.92 -3.91 -28.60
CA SER A 324 8.13 -2.91 -29.66
C SER A 324 9.33 -2.02 -29.38
N LYS A 325 9.99 -1.55 -30.45
CA LYS A 325 11.04 -0.52 -30.37
C LYS A 325 10.50 0.83 -29.87
N ASP A 326 9.21 1.09 -30.04
CA ASP A 326 8.55 2.33 -29.59
C ASP A 326 8.35 2.39 -28.06
N LEU A 327 8.62 1.29 -27.34
CA LEU A 327 8.29 1.15 -25.91
C LEU A 327 8.88 2.26 -25.03
N MET A 328 10.12 2.67 -25.27
CA MET A 328 10.75 3.74 -24.49
C MET A 328 10.09 5.11 -24.75
N ALA A 329 9.68 5.38 -26.00
CA ALA A 329 9.00 6.64 -26.35
C ALA A 329 7.57 6.69 -25.78
N ILE A 330 6.81 5.59 -25.91
CA ILE A 330 5.45 5.48 -25.35
C ILE A 330 5.48 5.56 -23.82
N ALA A 331 6.40 4.84 -23.17
CA ALA A 331 6.56 4.87 -21.71
C ALA A 331 6.97 6.27 -21.23
N GLY A 332 7.90 6.95 -21.92
CA GLY A 332 8.30 8.32 -21.62
C GLY A 332 7.14 9.32 -21.74
N GLY A 333 6.32 9.21 -22.79
CA GLY A 333 5.12 10.05 -22.97
C GLY A 333 4.05 9.80 -21.90
N ALA A 334 3.82 8.53 -21.53
CA ALA A 334 2.91 8.16 -20.44
C ALA A 334 3.41 8.67 -19.08
N LEU A 335 4.72 8.52 -18.79
CA LEU A 335 5.35 9.01 -17.57
C LEU A 335 5.27 10.53 -17.47
N LYS A 336 5.57 11.27 -18.55
CA LYS A 336 5.42 12.73 -18.61
C LYS A 336 3.99 13.16 -18.25
N THR A 337 2.99 12.53 -18.88
CA THR A 337 1.57 12.78 -18.56
C THR A 337 1.28 12.54 -17.07
N ASN A 338 1.74 11.40 -16.53
CA ASN A 338 1.46 11.00 -15.14
C ASN A 338 2.12 11.93 -14.11
N ILE A 339 3.35 12.39 -14.38
CA ILE A 339 4.06 13.37 -13.54
C ILE A 339 3.39 14.74 -13.60
N THR A 340 2.98 15.21 -14.78
CA THR A 340 2.25 16.49 -14.91
C THR A 340 0.93 16.48 -14.14
N THR A 341 0.19 15.36 -14.11
CA THR A 341 -1.03 15.22 -13.29
C THR A 341 -0.74 15.10 -11.80
N LEU A 342 0.36 14.44 -11.41
CA LEU A 342 0.72 14.25 -9.99
C LEU A 342 1.31 15.52 -9.35
N GLY A 343 2.06 16.32 -10.11
CA GLY A 343 2.80 17.49 -9.62
C GLY A 343 1.96 18.43 -8.73
N PRO A 344 0.82 18.97 -9.20
CA PRO A 344 -0.03 19.86 -8.40
C PRO A 344 -0.62 19.24 -7.13
N LEU A 345 -0.62 17.90 -7.00
CA LEU A 345 -1.09 17.20 -5.80
C LEU A 345 -0.01 17.01 -4.73
N VAL A 346 1.27 17.09 -5.11
CA VAL A 346 2.41 16.79 -4.22
C VAL A 346 3.37 17.96 -4.00
N LEU A 347 3.38 18.94 -4.91
CA LEU A 347 4.28 20.09 -4.85
C LEU A 347 3.72 21.21 -3.97
N PRO A 348 4.56 21.91 -3.18
CA PRO A 348 4.20 23.15 -2.50
C PRO A 348 3.72 24.24 -3.49
N ILE A 349 2.90 25.18 -3.01
CA ILE A 349 2.35 26.27 -3.84
C ILE A 349 3.48 27.10 -4.49
N SER A 350 4.62 27.29 -3.82
CA SER A 350 5.79 27.97 -4.38
C SER A 350 6.34 27.31 -5.64
N GLU A 351 6.48 25.99 -5.63
CA GLU A 351 6.95 25.20 -6.78
C GLU A 351 5.92 25.21 -7.92
N GLN A 352 4.63 25.18 -7.59
CA GLN A 352 3.56 25.30 -8.58
C GLN A 352 3.61 26.67 -9.29
N LEU A 353 3.77 27.76 -8.53
CA LEU A 353 3.92 29.10 -9.09
C LEU A 353 5.19 29.24 -9.96
N LEU A 354 6.32 28.66 -9.53
CA LEU A 354 7.56 28.64 -10.31
C LEU A 354 7.40 27.85 -11.63
N PHE A 355 6.71 26.71 -11.59
CA PHE A 355 6.39 25.93 -12.78
C PHE A 355 5.48 26.71 -13.74
N PHE A 356 4.42 27.35 -13.25
CA PHE A 356 3.55 28.21 -14.06
C PHE A 356 4.30 29.40 -14.67
N ALA A 357 5.14 30.09 -13.90
CA ALA A 357 5.95 31.20 -14.40
C ALA A 357 6.90 30.74 -15.53
N THR A 358 7.54 29.58 -15.36
CA THR A 358 8.42 28.99 -16.39
C THR A 358 7.65 28.62 -17.65
N LEU A 359 6.42 28.12 -17.52
CA LEU A 359 5.55 27.72 -18.63
C LEU A 359 4.94 28.92 -19.39
N LEU A 360 4.96 30.12 -18.81
CA LEU A 360 4.55 31.38 -19.46
C LEU A 360 5.72 32.13 -20.14
N VAL A 361 6.96 31.69 -19.91
CA VAL A 361 8.19 32.25 -20.50
C VAL A 361 8.71 31.39 -21.67
N LEU A 362 8.16 30.18 -21.84
CA LEU A 362 8.35 29.25 -22.96
C LEU A 362 7.21 29.38 -23.99
#